data_AF-X0TGC5-F1
#
_entry.id   AF-X0TGC5-F1
#
_cell.length_a   1.000
_cell.length_b   1.000
_cell.length_c   1.000
_cell.angle_alpha   90.00
_cell.angle_beta   90.00
_cell.angle_gamma   90.00
#
_symmetry.space_group_name_H-M   'P 1'
#
loop_
_entity.id
_entity.type
_entity.pdbx_description
1 polymer ?
#
loop_
_entity_poly.entity_id
_entity_poly.type
_entity_poly.pdbx_seq_one_letter_code
_entity_poly.pdbx_strand_id
1 'polypeptide(L)'
;FPSSVPPVAKATAHIALVRFHGRNRATWEKRGIAASDRFDYYYSADELSEWVGPIRRLQERVSRVHLVMNTNNRDQGPVNARLLMELLADFGQP
;
A
#
# COMPACT_ATOMS: atom_id res chain seq x y z
N PHE A 1 -10.44 10.66 4.70
CA PHE A 1 -9.58 9.89 5.62
C PHE A 1 -9.19 10.59 6.92
N PRO A 2 -10.00 11.49 7.55
CA PRO A 2 -9.68 11.99 8.90
C PRO A 2 -9.49 10.88 9.95
N SER A 3 -10.23 9.78 9.81
CA SER A 3 -10.18 8.61 10.70
C SER A 3 -9.09 7.58 10.36
N SER A 4 -8.26 7.82 9.35
CA SER A 4 -7.15 6.91 8.99
C SER A 4 -5.86 7.29 9.71
N VAL A 5 -4.95 6.32 9.83
CA VAL A 5 -3.58 6.59 10.28
C VAL A 5 -2.78 7.29 9.17
N PRO A 6 -1.86 8.22 9.50
CA PRO A 6 -0.98 8.84 8.52
C PRO A 6 -0.03 7.79 7.90
N PRO A 7 0.32 7.91 6.61
CA PRO A 7 1.21 6.96 5.93
C PRO A 7 2.68 7.19 6.30
N VAL A 8 3.06 6.89 7.55
CA VAL A 8 4.44 7.07 8.05
C VAL A 8 5.27 5.82 7.79
N ALA A 9 6.27 5.92 6.92
CA ALA A 9 7.26 4.87 6.67
C ALA A 9 8.51 5.09 7.53
N LYS A 10 8.61 4.42 8.68
CA LYS A 10 9.76 4.51 9.58
C LYS A 10 10.22 3.12 10.03
N ALA A 11 11.53 2.89 10.00
CA ALA A 11 12.12 1.68 10.55
C ALA A 11 12.08 1.72 12.09
N THR A 12 11.48 0.71 12.71
CA THR A 12 11.37 0.56 14.17
C THR A 12 11.91 -0.79 14.66
N ALA A 13 12.34 -1.66 13.75
CA ALA A 13 12.88 -2.99 14.00
C ALA A 13 13.79 -3.40 12.82
N HIS A 14 14.36 -4.60 12.90
CA HIS A 14 15.17 -5.19 11.82
C HIS A 14 14.35 -5.60 10.59
N ILE A 15 13.03 -5.67 10.69
CA ILE A 15 12.08 -5.92 9.59
C ILE A 15 11.10 -4.75 9.52
N ALA A 16 10.71 -4.34 8.31
CA ALA A 16 9.60 -3.41 8.08
C ALA A 16 8.42 -4.12 7.41
N LEU A 17 7.19 -3.71 7.77
CA LEU A 17 5.94 -4.18 7.18
C LEU A 17 5.11 -2.96 6.75
N VAL A 18 4.69 -2.93 5.49
CA VAL A 18 3.75 -1.93 4.96
C VAL A 18 2.51 -2.65 4.46
N ARG A 19 1.34 -2.21 4.92
CA ARG A 19 0.03 -2.79 4.56
C ARG A 19 -0.81 -1.77 3.81
N PHE A 20 -1.18 -2.09 2.58
CA PHE A 20 -1.96 -1.24 1.68
C PHE A 20 -3.44 -1.60 1.78
N HIS A 21 -4.25 -0.74 2.38
CA HIS A 21 -5.67 -1.01 2.66
C HIS A 21 -6.64 -0.42 1.62
N GLY A 22 -6.13 0.20 0.56
CA GLY A 22 -6.93 0.98 -0.39
C GLY A 22 -7.16 2.42 0.08
N ARG A 23 -7.75 3.23 -0.82
CA ARG A 23 -8.13 4.63 -0.58
C ARG A 23 -9.60 4.86 -0.98
N ASN A 24 -10.50 3.93 -0.64
CA ASN A 24 -11.92 4.05 -0.95
C ASN A 24 -12.65 5.07 -0.04
N ARG A 25 -12.63 6.36 -0.43
CA ARG A 25 -13.26 7.46 0.32
C ARG A 25 -14.77 7.29 0.50
N ALA A 26 -15.43 6.67 -0.47
CA ALA A 26 -16.89 6.54 -0.48
C ALA A 26 -17.39 5.57 0.60
N THR A 27 -16.58 4.57 0.96
CA THR A 27 -16.97 3.51 1.90
C THR A 27 -16.24 3.61 3.25
N TRP A 28 -15.07 4.27 3.32
CA TRP A 28 -14.20 4.28 4.51
C TRP A 28 -14.92 4.61 5.83
N GLU A 29 -15.76 5.65 5.83
CA GLU A 29 -16.46 6.13 7.03
C GLU A 29 -17.96 5.75 7.03
N LYS A 30 -18.42 5.08 5.98
CA LYS A 30 -19.83 4.73 5.82
C LYS A 30 -20.21 3.63 6.81
N ARG A 31 -21.37 3.81 7.44
CA ARG A 31 -21.96 2.88 8.42
C ARG A 31 -23.00 1.99 7.74
N GLY A 32 -23.27 0.81 8.32
CA GLY A 32 -24.29 -0.12 7.82
C GLY A 32 -23.90 -0.86 6.54
N ILE A 33 -22.62 -0.86 6.17
CA ILE A 33 -22.07 -1.61 5.02
C ILE A 33 -21.12 -2.70 5.53
N ALA A 34 -20.73 -3.63 4.66
CA ALA A 34 -19.77 -4.67 5.05
C ALA A 34 -18.39 -4.05 5.30
N ALA A 35 -17.66 -4.55 6.30
CA ALA A 35 -16.33 -4.03 6.61
C ALA A 35 -15.35 -4.16 5.42
N SER A 36 -15.54 -5.19 4.59
CA SER A 36 -14.79 -5.42 3.34
C SER A 36 -14.92 -4.29 2.33
N ASP A 37 -16.05 -3.57 2.31
CA ASP A 37 -16.33 -2.53 1.32
C ASP A 37 -15.34 -1.37 1.43
N ARG A 38 -14.69 -1.19 2.58
CA ARG A 38 -13.62 -0.20 2.80
C ARG A 38 -12.33 -0.53 2.05
N PHE A 39 -12.11 -1.81 1.76
CA PHE A 39 -10.91 -2.35 1.14
C PHE A 39 -11.10 -2.71 -0.33
N ASP A 40 -12.30 -2.49 -0.88
CA ASP A 40 -12.61 -2.63 -2.30
C ASP A 40 -11.95 -1.49 -3.09
N TYR A 41 -10.73 -1.73 -3.59
CA TYR A 41 -9.90 -0.70 -4.20
C TYR A 41 -8.83 -1.26 -5.15
N TYR A 42 -8.79 -0.71 -6.37
CA TYR A 42 -7.61 -0.79 -7.24
C TYR A 42 -6.85 0.52 -7.11
N TYR A 43 -5.56 0.44 -6.80
CA TYR A 43 -4.71 1.62 -6.81
C TYR A 43 -4.36 2.02 -8.24
N SER A 44 -4.17 3.32 -8.48
CA SER A 44 -3.52 3.79 -9.70
C SER A 44 -1.99 3.69 -9.59
N ALA A 45 -1.32 3.79 -10.74
CA ALA A 45 0.15 3.87 -10.80
C ALA A 45 0.68 5.07 -10.01
N ASP A 46 0.04 6.24 -10.13
CA ASP A 46 0.44 7.45 -9.40
C ASP A 46 0.38 7.23 -7.88
N GLU A 47 -0.70 6.64 -7.37
CA GLU A 47 -0.89 6.42 -5.94
C GLU A 47 0.11 5.42 -5.34
N LEU A 48 0.54 4.42 -6.12
CA LEU A 48 1.58 3.46 -5.72
C LEU A 48 2.99 4.03 -5.92
N SER A 49 3.18 4.92 -6.90
CA SER A 49 4.48 5.58 -7.14
C SER A 49 4.90 6.44 -5.95
N GLU A 50 3.94 7.05 -5.25
CA GLU A 50 4.19 7.75 -3.97
C GLU A 50 4.93 6.88 -2.93
N TRP A 51 4.78 5.55 -2.99
CA TRP A 51 5.37 4.61 -2.04
C TRP A 51 6.75 4.09 -2.43
N VAL A 52 7.17 4.24 -3.69
CA VAL A 52 8.47 3.73 -4.16
C VAL A 52 9.62 4.33 -3.36
N GLY A 53 9.70 5.67 -3.25
CA GLY A 53 10.72 6.35 -2.47
C GLY A 53 10.73 5.96 -0.97
N PRO A 54 9.58 6.00 -0.26
CA PRO A 54 9.47 5.51 1.11
C PRO A 54 9.95 4.06 1.31
N ILE A 55 9.60 3.14 0.40
CA ILE A 55 10.01 1.73 0.48
C ILE A 55 11.53 1.61 0.34
N ARG A 56 12.15 2.31 -0.61
CA ARG A 56 13.61 2.32 -0.79
C ARG A 56 14.34 2.80 0.47
N ARG A 57 13.86 3.89 1.09
CA ARG A 57 14.41 4.39 2.36
C ARG A 57 14.25 3.41 3.52
N LEU A 58 13.20 2.58 3.52
CA LEU A 58 13.08 1.49 4.48
C LEU A 58 14.13 0.41 4.21
N GLN A 59 14.31 -0.01 2.95
CA GLN A 59 15.31 -1.03 2.56
C GLN A 59 16.74 -0.68 2.99
N GLU A 60 17.09 0.60 3.04
CA GLU A 60 18.40 1.06 3.55
C GLU A 60 18.61 0.84 5.06
N ARG A 61 17.52 0.66 5.82
CA ARG A 61 17.52 0.67 7.30
C ARG A 61 17.15 -0.65 7.94
N VAL A 62 16.56 -1.58 7.18
CA VAL A 62 16.07 -2.87 7.70
C VAL A 62 16.58 -4.01 6.82
N SER A 63 16.68 -5.22 7.38
CA SER A 63 17.15 -6.38 6.62
C SER A 63 16.12 -6.88 5.60
N ARG A 64 14.83 -6.68 5.88
CA ARG A 64 13.72 -7.06 4.99
C ARG A 64 12.55 -6.09 5.08
N VAL A 65 11.96 -5.79 3.93
CA VAL A 65 10.70 -5.05 3.82
C VAL A 65 9.64 -5.98 3.26
N HIS A 66 8.53 -6.15 3.99
CA HIS A 66 7.35 -6.87 3.54
C HIS A 66 6.27 -5.89 3.12
N LEU A 67 5.76 -6.05 1.90
CA LEU A 67 4.70 -5.24 1.33
C LEU A 67 3.46 -6.13 1.18
N VAL A 68 2.35 -5.76 1.82
CA VAL A 68 1.13 -6.58 1.84
C VAL A 68 -0.03 -5.78 1.29
N MET A 69 -0.59 -6.24 0.18
CA MET A 69 -1.86 -5.74 -0.34
C MET A 69 -3.00 -6.31 0.50
N ASN A 70 -3.70 -5.44 1.21
CA ASN A 70 -4.86 -5.77 2.04
C ASN A 70 -6.19 -5.36 1.38
N THR A 71 -6.15 -4.92 0.12
CA THR A 71 -7.32 -4.82 -0.75
C THR A 71 -7.81 -6.24 -1.03
N ASN A 72 -9.04 -6.56 -0.65
CA ASN A 72 -9.48 -7.94 -0.47
C ASN A 72 -10.73 -8.32 -1.28
N ASN A 73 -11.05 -7.55 -2.33
CA ASN A 73 -12.11 -7.89 -3.25
C ASN A 73 -11.54 -8.42 -4.57
N ARG A 74 -12.13 -9.49 -5.12
CA ARG A 74 -11.74 -10.13 -6.39
C ARG A 74 -10.22 -10.38 -6.49
N ASP A 75 -9.58 -9.88 -7.54
CA ASP A 75 -8.16 -10.00 -7.87
C ASP A 75 -7.34 -8.76 -7.50
N GLN A 76 -7.91 -7.82 -6.73
CA GLN A 76 -7.25 -6.55 -6.36
C GLN A 76 -5.90 -6.75 -5.69
N GLY A 77 -5.80 -7.71 -4.76
CA GLY A 77 -4.55 -8.01 -4.08
C GLY A 77 -3.42 -8.32 -5.08
N PRO A 78 -3.56 -9.37 -5.91
CA PRO A 78 -2.59 -9.70 -6.96
C PRO A 78 -2.34 -8.57 -7.97
N VAL A 79 -3.38 -7.89 -8.46
CA VAL A 79 -3.24 -6.80 -9.45
C VAL A 79 -2.45 -5.62 -8.88
N ASN A 80 -2.80 -5.15 -7.68
CA ASN A 80 -2.09 -4.07 -7.01
C ASN A 80 -0.64 -4.46 -6.68
N ALA A 81 -0.42 -5.71 -6.24
CA ALA A 81 0.92 -6.21 -5.95
C ALA A 81 1.80 -6.22 -7.20
N ARG A 82 1.26 -6.70 -8.32
CA ARG A 82 1.97 -6.70 -9.61
C ARG A 82 2.35 -5.29 -10.04
N LEU A 83 1.41 -4.35 -9.99
CA LEU A 83 1.68 -2.96 -10.36
C LEU A 83 2.77 -2.34 -9.47
N LEU A 84 2.75 -2.58 -8.15
CA LEU A 84 3.81 -2.10 -7.26
C LEU A 84 5.17 -2.76 -7.58
N MET A 85 5.19 -4.04 -7.94
CA MET A 85 6.42 -4.73 -8.34
C MET A 85 7.02 -4.12 -9.62
N GLU A 86 6.17 -3.81 -10.62
CA GLU A 86 6.59 -3.15 -11.86
C GLU A 86 7.18 -1.76 -11.56
N LEU A 87 6.49 -0.93 -10.77
CA LEU A 87 7.00 0.39 -10.37
C LEU A 87 8.31 0.33 -9.58
N LEU A 88 8.49 -0.68 -8.72
CA LEU A 88 9.74 -0.88 -7.99
C LEU A 88 10.89 -1.34 -8.90
N ALA A 89 10.60 -2.07 -9.97
CA ALA A 89 11.58 -2.54 -10.95
C ALA A 89 12.04 -1.41 -11.89
N ASP A 90 11.12 -0.54 -12.30
CA ASP A 90 11.38 0.58 -13.22
C ASP A 90 12.12 1.74 -12.53
N PHE A 91 11.99 1.86 -11.20
CA PHE A 91 12.63 2.93 -10.45
C PHE A 91 14.16 2.82 -10.45
N GLY A 92 14.82 3.77 -11.11
CA GLY A 92 16.29 3.83 -11.23
C GLY A 92 16.83 3.21 -12.53
N GLN A 93 15.96 2.81 -13.45
CA GLN A 93 16.34 2.67 -14.86
C GLN A 93 16.55 4.08 -15.45
N PRO A 94 17.61 4.30 -16.24
CA PRO A 94 17.92 5.60 -16.85
C PRO A 94 16.83 6.12 -17.79
#